data_AF-A0A7M3ZUL5-F1
#
_entry.id   AF-A0A7M3ZUL5-F1
#
_cell.length_a   1.000
_cell.length_b   1.000
_cell.length_c   1.000
_cell.angle_alpha   90.00
_cell.angle_beta   90.00
_cell.angle_gamma   90.00
#
_symmetry.space_group_name_H-M   'P 1'
#
loop_
_entity.id
_entity.type
_entity.pdbx_description
1 polymer ?
#
loop_
_entity_poly.entity_id
_entity_poly.type
_entity_poly.pdbx_seq_one_letter_code
_entity_poly.pdbx_strand_id
1 'polypeptide(L)'
;MSKGPAKAKRGIPSKVENFNEWYPFIVEASDLVDKRYPIKGMDVWRPYGWKTMRLIDSLTHSEMDRTDHEEVNFPLLIPENLLEKENALVARLKRA
;
A
#
# COMPACT_ATOMS: atom_id res chain seq x y z
N MET A 1 -10.40 17.41 -20.87
CA MET A 1 -9.79 18.19 -19.76
C MET A 1 -10.02 17.41 -18.47
N SER A 2 -8.99 16.73 -17.98
CA SER A 2 -9.05 15.98 -16.72
C SER A 2 -9.25 16.97 -15.57
N LYS A 3 -10.41 16.92 -14.90
CA LYS A 3 -10.65 17.69 -13.68
C LYS A 3 -9.73 17.12 -12.61
N GLY A 4 -8.62 17.78 -12.33
CA GLY A 4 -7.80 17.51 -11.15
C GLY A 4 -8.66 17.59 -9.88
N PRO A 5 -8.31 16.86 -8.81
CA PRO A 5 -9.16 16.76 -7.64
C PRO A 5 -9.36 18.16 -7.05
N ALA A 6 -10.62 18.58 -7.02
CA ALA A 6 -11.02 19.89 -6.56
C ALA A 6 -10.77 19.98 -5.04
N LYS A 7 -9.80 20.81 -4.66
CA LYS A 7 -9.53 21.19 -3.27
C LYS A 7 -10.82 21.48 -2.50
N ALA A 8 -11.12 20.66 -1.50
CA ALA A 8 -11.79 20.97 -0.22
C ALA A 8 -12.86 22.09 -0.21
N LYS A 9 -13.75 22.14 -1.21
CA LYS A 9 -14.96 23.00 -1.21
C LYS A 9 -16.26 22.19 -1.17
N ARG A 10 -16.17 20.86 -1.20
CA ARG A 10 -17.27 19.93 -0.90
C ARG A 10 -16.98 19.36 0.49
N GLY A 11 -17.95 19.38 1.40
CA GLY A 11 -17.81 18.82 2.74
C GLY A 11 -17.30 17.38 2.72
N ILE A 12 -16.82 16.90 3.86
CA ILE A 12 -16.32 15.53 4.01
C ILE A 12 -17.46 14.54 3.66
N PRO A 13 -17.27 13.57 2.74
CA PRO A 13 -18.29 12.59 2.40
C PRO A 13 -18.76 11.80 3.64
N SER A 14 -19.98 11.26 3.61
CA SER A 14 -20.46 10.41 4.71
C SER A 14 -19.77 9.05 4.68
N LYS A 15 -19.07 8.69 5.76
CA LYS A 15 -18.40 7.39 5.90
C LYS A 15 -19.39 6.22 5.84
N VAL A 16 -20.57 6.38 6.44
CA VAL A 16 -21.59 5.32 6.55
C VAL A 16 -22.32 5.12 5.24
N GLU A 17 -22.69 6.20 4.57
CA GLU A 17 -23.52 6.13 3.36
C GLU A 17 -22.68 5.88 2.11
N ASN A 18 -21.44 6.39 2.06
CA ASN A 18 -20.57 6.26 0.88
C ASN A 18 -19.08 6.14 1.25
N PHE A 19 -18.71 4.97 1.80
CA PHE A 19 -17.33 4.67 2.16
C PHE A 19 -16.35 4.77 0.99
N ASN A 20 -16.80 4.40 -0.22
CA ASN A 20 -15.98 4.40 -1.43
C ASN A 20 -15.54 5.81 -1.85
N GLU A 21 -16.34 6.84 -1.55
CA GLU A 21 -15.96 8.23 -1.76
C GLU A 21 -15.20 8.80 -0.56
N TRP A 22 -15.62 8.43 0.66
CA TRP A 22 -15.01 8.91 1.91
C TRP A 22 -13.55 8.48 2.06
N TYR A 23 -13.23 7.21 1.80
CA TYR A 23 -11.88 6.69 2.06
C TYR A 23 -10.82 7.37 1.17
N PRO A 24 -10.98 7.44 -0.17
CA PRO A 24 -10.04 8.14 -1.01
C PRO A 24 -9.92 9.62 -0.67
N PHE A 25 -11.03 10.25 -0.27
CA PHE A 25 -11.07 11.65 0.14
C PHE A 25 -10.25 11.88 1.41
N ILE A 26 -10.44 11.09 2.46
CA ILE A 26 -9.72 11.25 3.73
C ILE A 26 -8.23 10.99 3.57
N VAL A 27 -7.86 9.96 2.80
CA VAL A 27 -6.46 9.64 2.53
C VAL A 27 -5.73 10.83 1.86
N GLU A 28 -6.40 11.53 0.94
CA GLU A 28 -5.83 12.72 0.30
C GLU A 28 -5.89 13.96 1.21
N ALA A 29 -7.02 14.20 1.88
CA ALA A 29 -7.23 15.35 2.76
C ALA A 29 -6.32 15.35 3.99
N SER A 30 -5.93 14.17 4.47
CA SER A 30 -5.00 14.00 5.60
C SER A 30 -3.52 14.00 5.19
N ASP A 31 -3.21 14.24 3.91
CA ASP A 31 -1.83 14.31 3.44
C ASP A 31 -1.04 13.00 3.69
N LEU A 32 -1.72 11.84 3.59
CA LEU A 32 -1.08 10.53 3.75
C LEU A 32 -0.31 10.14 2.48
N VAL A 33 -0.98 10.22 1.33
CA VAL A 33 -0.40 9.85 0.04
C VAL A 33 -0.81 10.84 -1.05
N ASP A 34 -0.02 10.88 -2.12
CA ASP A 34 -0.27 11.65 -3.33
C ASP A 34 -0.55 10.71 -4.51
N LYS A 35 -1.80 10.70 -4.96
CA LYS A 35 -2.31 9.84 -6.04
C LYS A 35 -2.03 10.39 -7.44
N ARG A 36 -1.38 11.54 -7.55
CA ARG A 36 -1.09 12.19 -8.84
C ARG A 36 0.08 11.54 -9.58
N TYR A 37 0.71 10.53 -8.98
CA TYR A 37 1.79 9.79 -9.60
C TYR A 37 1.29 9.08 -10.88
N PRO A 38 2.02 9.16 -12.00
CA PRO A 38 1.48 8.79 -13.31
C PRO A 38 1.44 7.28 -13.58
N ILE A 39 1.62 6.43 -12.56
CA ILE A 39 1.55 4.97 -12.68
C ILE A 39 0.34 4.48 -11.89
N LYS A 40 -0.59 3.81 -12.58
CA LYS A 40 -1.80 3.27 -11.97
C LYS A 40 -1.43 2.29 -10.84
N GLY A 41 -1.99 2.52 -9.67
CA GLY A 41 -1.77 1.67 -8.48
C GLY A 41 -0.50 2.00 -7.71
N MET A 42 0.22 3.07 -8.07
CA MET A 42 1.36 3.57 -7.31
C MET A 42 1.06 4.96 -6.79
N ASP A 43 1.13 5.12 -5.47
CA ASP A 43 0.96 6.41 -4.79
C ASP A 43 2.29 6.86 -4.17
N VAL A 44 2.54 8.17 -4.10
CA VAL A 44 3.70 8.71 -3.37
C VAL A 44 3.32 8.92 -1.90
N TRP A 45 4.05 8.29 -0.98
CA TRP A 45 3.86 8.53 0.45
C TRP A 45 4.36 9.94 0.83
N ARG A 46 3.46 10.78 1.35
CA ARG A 46 3.80 12.14 1.80
C ARG A 46 4.37 12.07 3.24
N PRO A 47 5.02 13.12 3.78
CA PRO A 47 5.75 13.02 5.04
C PRO A 47 4.94 12.45 6.22
N TYR A 48 3.65 12.81 6.32
CA TYR A 48 2.77 12.30 7.38
C TYR A 48 2.45 10.81 7.22
N GLY A 49 2.13 10.37 6.00
CA GLY A 49 1.91 8.96 5.69
C GLY A 49 3.18 8.12 5.82
N TRP A 50 4.32 8.62 5.33
CA TRP A 50 5.61 7.94 5.44
C TRP A 50 6.02 7.74 6.90
N LYS A 51 5.83 8.75 7.76
CA LYS A 51 6.07 8.62 9.20
C LYS A 51 5.17 7.54 9.82
N THR A 52 3.90 7.49 9.44
CA THR A 52 2.96 6.45 9.90
C THR A 52 3.44 5.06 9.49
N MET A 53 3.82 4.87 8.23
CA MET A 53 4.35 3.59 7.74
C MET A 53 5.60 3.15 8.50
N ARG A 54 6.55 4.05 8.75
CA ARG A 54 7.75 3.74 9.54
C ARG A 54 7.44 3.31 10.98
N LEU A 55 6.39 3.84 11.59
CA LEU A 55 5.96 3.42 12.93
C LEU A 55 5.38 2.01 12.92
N ILE A 56 4.57 1.69 11.92
CA ILE A 56 4.00 0.33 11.73
C ILE A 56 5.13 -0.68 11.48
N ASP A 57 6.06 -0.31 10.61
CA ASP A 57 7.25 -1.11 10.29
C ASP A 57 8.07 -1.38 11.56
N SER A 58 8.41 -0.33 12.31
CA SER A 58 9.17 -0.44 13.56
C SER A 58 8.52 -1.34 14.61
N LEU A 59 7.18 -1.33 14.70
CA LEU A 59 6.46 -2.27 15.59
C LEU A 59 6.63 -3.71 15.12
N THR A 60 6.59 -3.94 13.81
CA THR A 60 6.77 -5.28 13.23
C THR A 60 8.18 -5.80 13.51
N HIS A 61 9.21 -4.99 13.25
CA HIS A 61 10.60 -5.31 13.56
C HIS A 61 10.77 -5.70 15.05
N SER A 62 10.23 -4.89 15.96
CA SER A 62 10.33 -5.15 17.41
C SER A 62 9.70 -6.49 17.83
N GLU A 63 8.62 -6.92 17.19
CA GLU A 63 7.98 -8.20 17.51
C GLU A 63 8.76 -9.40 16.95
N MET A 64 9.38 -9.24 15.78
CA MET A 64 10.25 -10.26 15.19
C MET A 64 11.50 -10.46 16.04
N ASP A 65 12.14 -9.35 16.46
CA ASP A 65 13.29 -9.38 17.38
C ASP A 65 12.95 -10.07 18.70
N ARG A 66 11.76 -9.80 19.27
CA ARG A 66 11.29 -10.41 20.52
C ARG A 66 11.16 -11.94 20.44
N THR A 67 11.03 -12.47 19.24
CA THR A 67 10.85 -13.91 18.98
C THR A 67 12.06 -14.55 18.32
N ASP A 68 13.23 -13.89 18.41
CA ASP A 68 14.53 -14.34 17.90
C ASP A 68 14.55 -14.61 16.39
N HIS A 69 13.78 -13.85 15.61
CA HIS A 69 13.86 -13.89 14.14
C HIS A 69 15.00 -13.00 13.65
N GLU A 70 15.70 -13.45 12.61
CA GLU A 70 16.75 -12.68 11.94
C GLU A 70 16.28 -12.14 10.59
N GLU A 71 16.61 -10.88 10.30
CA GLU A 71 16.26 -10.24 9.04
C GLU A 71 17.27 -10.51 7.94
N VAL A 72 16.76 -10.65 6.72
CA VAL A 72 17.56 -10.86 5.52
C VAL A 72 17.06 -9.98 4.39
N ASN A 73 18.00 -9.40 3.63
CA ASN A 73 17.70 -8.55 2.50
C ASN A 73 17.96 -9.30 1.18
N PHE A 74 16.88 -9.76 0.54
CA PHE A 74 16.97 -10.41 -0.77
C PHE A 74 17.01 -9.39 -1.92
N PRO A 75 17.59 -9.76 -3.07
CA PRO A 75 17.52 -8.92 -4.27
C PRO A 75 16.08 -8.68 -4.73
N LEU A 76 15.80 -7.46 -5.22
CA LEU A 76 14.49 -7.09 -5.77
C LEU A 76 14.11 -7.90 -7.03
N LEU A 77 15.10 -8.19 -7.89
CA LEU A 77 14.87 -8.91 -9.14
C LEU A 77 14.96 -10.42 -8.90
N ILE A 78 13.87 -11.13 -9.18
CA ILE A 78 13.80 -12.59 -9.11
C ILE A 78 13.90 -13.16 -10.53
N PRO A 79 14.83 -14.09 -10.80
CA PRO A 79 14.90 -14.80 -12.08
C PRO A 79 13.58 -15.48 -12.45
N GLU A 80 13.21 -15.41 -13.73
CA GLU A 80 11.93 -15.94 -14.25
C GLU A 80 11.75 -17.44 -13.93
N ASN A 81 12.81 -18.24 -14.10
CA ASN A 81 12.77 -19.67 -13.81
C ASN A 81 12.47 -20.00 -12.32
N LEU A 82 12.74 -19.08 -11.39
CA LEU A 82 12.35 -19.24 -9.98
C LEU A 82 10.89 -18.84 -9.76
N LEU A 83 10.39 -17.81 -10.44
CA LEU A 83 8.97 -17.44 -10.40
C LEU A 83 8.07 -18.53 -11.01
N GLU A 84 8.52 -19.18 -12.09
CA GLU A 84 7.79 -20.26 -12.75
C GLU A 84 7.55 -21.47 -11.83
N LYS A 85 8.48 -21.77 -10.91
CA LYS A 85 8.31 -22.85 -9.93
C LYS A 85 7.11 -22.62 -9.02
N GLU A 86 6.90 -21.38 -8.58
CA GLU A 86 5.73 -21.00 -7.77
C GLU A 86 4.44 -21.04 -8.58
N ASN A 87 4.46 -20.57 -9.84
CA ASN A 87 3.29 -20.65 -10.72
C ASN A 87 2.82 -22.10 -10.93
N ALA A 88 3.76 -23.03 -11.10
CA ALA A 88 3.45 -24.45 -11.19
C ALA A 88 2.81 -24.99 -9.90
N LEU A 89 3.29 -24.55 -8.73
CA LEU A 89 2.72 -24.89 -7.42
C LEU A 89 1.30 -24.35 -7.27
N VAL A 90 1.08 -23.06 -7.53
CA VAL A 90 -0.24 -22.40 -7.44
C VAL A 90 -1.24 -23.04 -8.41
N ALA A 91 -0.83 -23.34 -9.64
CA ALA A 91 -1.69 -24.00 -10.61
C ALA A 91 -2.10 -25.41 -10.17
N ARG A 92 -1.20 -26.13 -9.47
CA ARG A 92 -1.49 -27.45 -8.91
C ARG A 92 -2.45 -27.37 -7.72
N LEU A 93 -2.28 -26.40 -6.83
CA LEU A 93 -3.17 -26.20 -5.68
C LEU A 93 -4.57 -25.75 -6.10
N LYS A 94 -4.72 -24.94 -7.16
CA LYS A 94 -6.05 -24.56 -7.69
C LYS A 94 -6.83 -25.70 -8.34
N ARG A 95 -6.14 -26.79 -8.72
CA ARG A 95 -6.75 -27.96 -9.35
C ARG A 95 -7.16 -29.06 -8.35
N ALA A 96 -6.65 -28.98 -7.12
CA ALA A 96 -6.98 -29.88 -6.01
C ALA A 96 -8.22 -29.36 -5.26
#